data_AF-A0A645BAM4-F1
#
_entry.id   AF-A0A645BAM4-F1
#
_cell.length_a   1.000
_cell.length_b   1.000
_cell.length_c   1.000
_cell.angle_alpha   90.00
_cell.angle_beta   90.00
_cell.angle_gamma   90.00
#
_symmetry.space_group_name_H-M   'P 1'
#
loop_
_entity.id
_entity.type
_entity.pdbx_description
1 polymer ?
#
loop_
_entity_poly.entity_id
_entity_poly.type
_entity_poly.pdbx_seq_one_letter_code
_entity_poly.pdbx_strand_id
1 'polypeptide(L)'
;MAAYGGRDHAALTRLKDVAMPEVLAAYDEFRILFRAQWLANAKTFGLEALQHRMAGGRERLVELGRRLGEYLDGSAATIPELDAESGKTPQRMVLYCDAAHASAII
;
A
#
# COMPACT_ATOMS: atom_id res chain seq x y z
N MET A 1 15.66 1.87 0.44
CA MET A 1 15.33 0.93 -0.67
C MET A 1 16.46 0.91 -1.68
N ALA A 2 16.86 -0.27 -2.17
CA ALA A 2 18.02 -0.41 -3.05
C ALA A 2 17.83 0.26 -4.44
N ALA A 3 16.68 0.08 -5.09
CA ALA A 3 16.42 0.65 -6.42
C ALA A 3 16.31 2.18 -6.42
N TYR A 4 15.52 2.77 -5.52
CA TYR A 4 15.39 4.23 -5.40
C TYR A 4 16.69 4.90 -4.92
N GLY A 5 17.37 4.34 -3.92
CA GLY A 5 18.67 4.85 -3.47
C GLY A 5 19.77 4.73 -4.52
N GLY A 6 19.70 3.71 -5.38
CA GLY A 6 20.61 3.53 -6.52
C GLY A 6 20.20 4.26 -7.80
N ARG A 7 19.08 5.01 -7.79
CA ARG A 7 18.48 5.66 -8.97
C ARG A 7 18.29 4.71 -10.16
N ASP A 8 17.94 3.46 -9.87
CA ASP A 8 17.69 2.44 -10.89
C ASP A 8 16.30 2.66 -11.51
N HIS A 9 16.23 3.55 -12.50
CA HIS A 9 14.99 3.88 -13.17
C HIS A 9 14.37 2.68 -13.89
N ALA A 10 15.17 1.73 -14.38
CA ALA A 10 14.65 0.53 -15.03
C ALA A 10 13.91 -0.36 -14.04
N ALA A 11 14.49 -0.58 -12.86
CA ALA A 11 13.84 -1.33 -11.79
C ALA A 11 12.58 -0.63 -11.27
N LEU A 12 12.61 0.69 -11.10
CA LEU A 12 11.45 1.49 -10.67
C LEU A 12 10.32 1.48 -11.71
N THR A 13 10.65 1.56 -13.01
CA THR A 13 9.67 1.42 -14.09
C THR A 13 9.05 0.04 -14.09
N ARG A 14 9.85 -1.03 -13.94
CA ARG A 14 9.31 -2.40 -13.82
C ARG A 14 8.41 -2.57 -12.60
N LEU A 15 8.77 -1.96 -11.47
CA LEU A 15 7.95 -1.95 -10.27
C LEU A 15 6.58 -1.31 -10.55
N LYS A 16 6.59 -0.11 -11.16
CA LYS A 16 5.37 0.64 -11.52
C LYS A 16 4.51 -0.06 -12.56
N ASP A 17 5.11 -0.54 -13.64
CA ASP A 17 4.35 -0.97 -14.83
C ASP A 17 3.98 -2.46 -14.82
N VAL A 18 4.67 -3.27 -14.00
CA VAL A 18 4.43 -4.73 -13.92
C VAL A 18 3.98 -5.14 -12.54
N ALA A 19 4.84 -4.95 -11.53
CA ALA A 19 4.58 -5.50 -10.20
C ALA A 19 3.41 -4.81 -9.48
N MET A 20 3.24 -3.50 -9.63
CA MET A 20 2.13 -2.77 -9.02
C MET A 20 0.75 -3.22 -9.54
N PRO A 21 0.52 -3.32 -10.87
CA PRO A 21 -0.71 -3.93 -11.40
C PRO A 21 -0.97 -5.34 -10.89
N GLU A 22 0.06 -6.20 -10.83
CA GLU A 22 -0.08 -7.58 -10.32
C GLU A 22 -0.51 -7.60 -8.86
N VAL A 23 0.12 -6.79 -8.00
CA VAL A 23 -0.23 -6.69 -6.58
C VAL A 23 -1.64 -6.13 -6.40
N LEU A 24 -2.04 -5.11 -7.18
CA LEU A 24 -3.39 -4.55 -7.13
C LEU A 24 -4.45 -5.59 -7.53
N ALA A 25 -4.20 -6.36 -8.58
CA ALA A 25 -5.09 -7.44 -9.01
C ALA A 25 -5.24 -8.52 -7.93
N ALA A 26 -4.12 -8.98 -7.35
CA ALA A 26 -4.13 -9.95 -6.26
C ALA A 26 -4.84 -9.40 -5.01
N TYR A 27 -4.67 -8.11 -4.71
CA TYR A 27 -5.34 -7.45 -3.60
C TYR A 27 -6.86 -7.35 -3.81
N ASP A 28 -7.29 -7.06 -5.03
CA ASP A 28 -8.71 -7.02 -5.40
C ASP A 28 -9.36 -8.41 -5.33
N GLU A 29 -8.66 -9.46 -5.78
CA GLU A 29 -9.10 -10.84 -5.62
C GLU A 29 -9.20 -11.23 -4.13
N PHE A 30 -8.18 -10.90 -3.33
CA PHE A 30 -8.19 -11.15 -1.89
C PHE A 30 -9.40 -10.50 -1.21
N ARG A 31 -9.74 -9.26 -1.55
CA ARG A 31 -10.92 -8.56 -0.99
C ARG A 31 -12.22 -9.30 -1.27
N ILE A 32 -12.37 -9.87 -2.47
CA ILE A 32 -13.55 -10.63 -2.88
C ILE A 32 -13.63 -11.94 -2.08
N LEU A 33 -12.53 -12.69 -2.02
CA LEU A 33 -12.45 -13.96 -1.30
C LEU A 33 -12.66 -13.76 0.21
N PHE A 34 -12.05 -12.73 0.78
CA PHE A 34 -12.21 -12.38 2.18
C PHE A 34 -13.68 -12.06 2.52
N ARG A 35 -14.36 -11.30 1.65
CA ARG A 35 -15.78 -11.01 1.81
C ARG A 35 -16.61 -12.29 1.80
N ALA A 36 -16.36 -13.19 0.83
CA ALA A 36 -17.08 -14.45 0.73
C ALA A 36 -16.87 -15.31 1.99
N GLN A 37 -15.62 -15.41 2.44
CA GLN A 37 -15.27 -16.13 3.68
C GLN A 37 -15.98 -15.54 4.90
N TRP A 38 -16.00 -14.21 5.05
CA TRP A 38 -16.65 -13.55 6.18
C TRP A 38 -18.14 -13.87 6.23
N LEU A 39 -18.85 -13.69 5.11
CA LEU A 39 -20.29 -13.94 5.05
C LEU A 39 -20.68 -15.40 5.25
N ALA A 40 -19.76 -16.34 5.02
CA ALA A 40 -19.97 -17.75 5.29
C ALA A 40 -19.78 -18.13 6.77
N ASN A 41 -18.99 -17.35 7.54
CA ASN A 41 -18.51 -17.77 8.86
C ASN A 41 -18.81 -16.81 10.01
N ALA A 42 -19.24 -15.58 9.72
CA ALA A 42 -19.45 -14.53 10.70
C ALA A 42 -20.76 -13.77 10.47
N LYS A 43 -21.19 -13.00 11.47
CA LYS A 43 -22.27 -12.04 11.30
C LYS A 43 -21.84 -10.96 10.31
N THR A 44 -22.79 -10.42 9.56
CA THR A 44 -22.51 -9.38 8.55
C THR A 44 -21.86 -8.13 9.16
N PHE A 45 -22.20 -7.78 10.40
CA PHE A 45 -21.62 -6.64 11.13
C PHE A 45 -20.13 -6.82 11.38
N GLY A 46 -19.36 -5.74 11.21
CA GLY A 46 -17.89 -5.72 11.36
C GLY A 46 -17.15 -5.90 10.03
N LEU A 47 -17.82 -6.41 9.00
CA LEU A 47 -17.24 -6.52 7.65
C LEU A 47 -16.95 -5.14 7.06
N GLU A 48 -17.81 -4.15 7.30
CA GLU A 48 -17.66 -2.79 6.82
C GLU A 48 -16.35 -2.14 7.29
N ALA A 49 -15.96 -2.39 8.55
CA ALA A 49 -14.70 -1.90 9.09
C ALA A 49 -13.50 -2.49 8.32
N LEU A 50 -13.53 -3.77 7.98
CA LEU A 50 -12.46 -4.42 7.21
C LEU A 50 -12.47 -3.98 5.75
N GLN A 51 -13.65 -3.77 5.15
CA GLN A 51 -13.76 -3.22 3.80
C GLN A 51 -13.17 -1.82 3.71
N HIS A 52 -13.37 -0.96 4.72
CA HIS A 52 -12.74 0.35 4.80
C HIS A 52 -11.21 0.24 4.91
N ARG A 53 -10.70 -0.61 5.79
CA ARG A 53 -9.26 -0.85 5.94
C ARG A 53 -8.63 -1.32 4.63
N MET A 54 -9.25 -2.31 4.00
CA MET A 54 -8.76 -2.82 2.73
C MET A 54 -8.86 -1.76 1.62
N ALA A 55 -9.89 -0.90 1.63
CA ALA A 55 -10.00 0.16 0.62
C ALA A 55 -8.85 1.17 0.76
N GLY A 56 -8.52 1.55 2.00
CA GLY A 56 -7.36 2.39 2.29
C GLY A 56 -6.04 1.74 1.85
N GLY A 57 -5.83 0.46 2.19
CA GLY A 57 -4.63 -0.28 1.78
C GLY A 57 -4.45 -0.33 0.26
N ARG A 58 -5.53 -0.56 -0.48
CA ARG A 58 -5.53 -0.52 -1.94
C ARG A 58 -5.15 0.87 -2.46
N GLU A 59 -5.76 1.93 -1.94
CA GLU A 59 -5.45 3.29 -2.41
C GLU A 59 -4.00 3.69 -2.11
N ARG A 60 -3.41 3.22 -1.01
CA ARG A 60 -1.98 3.44 -0.74
C ARG A 60 -1.06 2.77 -1.76
N LEU A 61 -1.44 1.63 -2.32
CA LEU A 61 -0.72 1.01 -3.44
C LEU A 61 -0.88 1.84 -4.72
N VAL A 62 -2.10 2.30 -5.03
CA VAL A 62 -2.32 3.18 -6.18
C VAL A 62 -1.48 4.45 -6.06
N GLU A 63 -1.45 5.06 -4.88
CA GLU A 63 -0.68 6.26 -4.60
C GLU A 63 0.82 6.04 -4.80
N LEU A 64 1.38 4.92 -4.33
CA LEU A 64 2.77 4.57 -4.62
C LEU A 64 3.06 4.55 -6.13
N GLY A 65 2.15 3.99 -6.93
CA GLY A 65 2.28 3.98 -8.39
C GLY A 65 2.28 5.40 -9.00
N ARG A 66 1.45 6.31 -8.48
CA ARG A 66 1.42 7.73 -8.90
C ARG A 66 2.74 8.42 -8.58
N ARG A 67 3.22 8.29 -7.34
CA ARG A 67 4.48 8.92 -6.87
C ARG A 67 5.70 8.40 -7.63
N LEU A 68 5.72 7.11 -7.96
CA LEU A 68 6.75 6.53 -8.84
C LEU A 68 6.66 7.10 -10.27
N GLY A 69 5.45 7.29 -10.79
CA GLY A 69 5.23 7.91 -12.10
C GLY A 69 5.77 9.34 -12.16
N GLU A 70 5.39 10.15 -11.19
CA GLU A 70 5.83 11.55 -11.06
C GLU A 70 7.36 11.66 -10.96
N TYR A 71 8.00 10.73 -10.25
CA TYR A 71 9.46 10.69 -10.18
C TYR A 71 10.11 10.29 -11.51
N LEU A 72 9.57 9.27 -12.18
CA LEU A 72 10.13 8.72 -13.43
C LEU A 72 9.92 9.66 -14.63
N ASP A 73 8.83 10.43 -14.66
CA ASP A 73 8.58 11.44 -15.70
C ASP A 73 9.25 12.79 -15.42
N GLY A 74 9.84 12.96 -14.24
CA GLY A 74 10.57 14.17 -13.83
C GLY A 74 9.69 15.30 -13.31
N SER A 75 8.37 15.09 -13.16
CA SER A 75 7.48 16.07 -12.51
C SER A 75 7.77 16.22 -11.01
N ALA A 76 8.34 15.20 -10.38
CA ALA A 76 8.87 15.24 -9.02
C ALA A 76 10.38 14.92 -9.00
N ALA A 77 11.19 15.80 -8.39
CA ALA A 77 12.64 15.60 -8.29
C ALA A 77 13.03 14.48 -7.30
N THR A 78 12.19 14.24 -6.28
CA THR A 78 12.37 13.21 -5.26
C THR A 78 11.01 12.69 -4.79
N ILE A 79 11.03 11.60 -4.03
CA ILE A 79 9.87 11.03 -3.33
C ILE A 79 10.15 11.16 -1.82
N PRO A 80 9.69 12.24 -1.14
CA PRO A 80 9.94 12.49 0.28
C PRO A 80 9.58 11.31 1.20
N GLU A 81 8.56 10.54 0.85
CA GLU A 81 8.12 9.36 1.59
C GLU A 81 9.18 8.24 1.60
N LEU A 82 10.02 8.16 0.57
CA LEU A 82 11.13 7.21 0.48
C LEU A 82 12.45 7.80 1.02
N ASP A 83 12.55 9.13 1.10
CA ASP A 83 13.68 9.84 1.70
C ASP A 83 13.58 9.87 3.24
N ALA A 84 12.37 9.70 3.79
CA ALA A 84 12.13 9.68 5.22
C ALA A 84 12.89 8.53 5.91
N GLU A 85 13.49 8.82 7.07
CA GLU A 85 14.08 7.79 7.90
C GLU A 85 12.99 6.80 8.34
N SER A 86 13.23 5.51 8.08
CA SER A 86 12.37 4.46 8.61
C SER A 86 12.59 4.37 10.12
N GLY A 87 11.64 4.89 10.89
CA GLY A 87 11.63 4.73 12.33
C GLY A 87 11.62 3.24 12.72
N LYS A 88 12.00 2.94 13.97
CA LYS A 88 11.98 1.56 14.46
C LYS A 88 10.55 1.03 14.45
N THR A 89 10.29 0.00 13.66
CA THR A 89 9.02 -0.73 13.73
C THR A 89 8.91 -1.38 15.10
N PRO A 90 7.83 -1.17 15.86
CA PRO A 90 7.64 -1.84 17.13
C PRO A 90 7.61 -3.37 16.91
N GLN A 91 8.34 -4.11 17.75
CA GLN A 91 8.45 -5.58 17.70
C GLN A 91 7.09 -6.30 17.79
N ARG A 92 6.06 -5.61 18.30
CA ARG A 92 4.68 -6.08 18.33
C ARG A 92 3.77 -4.98 17.83
N MET A 93 3.22 -5.19 16.64
CA MET A 93 2.15 -4.35 16.12
C MET A 93 0.83 -4.82 16.75
N VAL A 94 0.22 -3.99 17.58
CA VAL A 94 -1.00 -4.37 18.32
C VAL A 94 -2.26 -3.90 17.61
N LEU A 95 -2.20 -2.75 16.91
CA LEU A 95 -3.35 -2.14 16.25
C LEU A 95 -3.10 -1.93 14.76
N TYR A 96 -4.16 -2.05 13.96
CA TYR A 96 -4.13 -1.79 12.53
C TYR A 96 -3.71 -0.35 12.21
N CYS A 97 -4.19 0.64 12.99
CA CYS A 97 -3.90 2.05 12.72
C CYS A 97 -2.39 2.33 12.79
N ASP A 98 -1.72 1.77 13.80
CA ASP A 98 -0.26 1.88 13.97
C ASP A 98 0.52 1.23 12.82
N ALA A 99 -0.08 0.23 12.15
CA ALA A 99 0.49 -0.44 11.00
C ALA A 99 0.27 0.32 9.69
N ALA A 100 -0.88 0.97 9.56
CA ALA A 100 -1.35 1.53 8.30
C ALA A 100 -0.78 2.92 8.04
N HIS A 101 -0.56 3.72 9.08
CA HIS A 101 -0.06 5.09 8.97
C HIS A 101 0.53 5.60 10.30
N ALA A 102 1.47 6.55 10.21
CA ALA A 102 1.99 7.27 11.37
C ALA A 102 1.15 8.51 11.75
N SER A 103 0.21 8.90 10.88
CA SER A 103 -0.64 10.08 11.08
C SER A 103 -1.82 9.77 12.00
N ALA A 104 -2.36 10.79 12.68
CA ALA A 104 -3.67 10.67 13.33
C ALA A 104 -4.77 10.72 12.27
N ILE A 105 -5.74 9.79 12.33
CA ILE A 105 -7.00 9.90 11.61
C ILE A 105 -8.01 10.48 12.60
N ILE A 106 -8.49 11.69 12.32
CA ILE A 106 -9.51 12.41 13.11
C ILE A 106 -10.88 11.86 12.76
#